data_AF-A0A524J7J9-F1
#
_entry.id   AF-A0A524J7J9-F1
#
_cell.length_a   1.000
_cell.length_b   1.000
_cell.length_c   1.000
_cell.angle_alpha   90.00
_cell.angle_beta   90.00
_cell.angle_gamma   90.00
#
_symmetry.space_group_name_H-M   'P 1'
#
loop_
_entity.id
_entity.type
_entity.pdbx_description
1 polymer ?
#
loop_
_entity_poly.entity_id
_entity_poly.type
_entity_poly.pdbx_seq_one_letter_code
_entity_poly.pdbx_strand_id
1 'polypeptide(L)'
;MTRTTPPPQADVIHSSGFNPQVMRQFLTYIRPHTLIFIIALLLQLFQSVVLAYGPYLVKVAMDDGIAAGSVEVLRNTVLVYIFLNVARWGSLYLRIYLMSGVGQTIIYELREEIFEHLQRLSLNFFSRYSVGRIITRAINDVNVIREFVTWTLLAIFRSIFTITAIVVTMLSVDVKLSLISFSVLPFMILGTVIFRKYVRAGYRKVRSAISWVNSVLAENINGVRVVQSFTREETNYNFFHEVVNRYNLDANTEVIRIVSIFFPLVDLLSSIAMGLVIWLGGTAVLGLQITPGVLVAFVLYINRFFDPIRDLSQRYDSFERAMTSGERILGLLAETVEVQDQPDAKEMPTIEGEVDFEHVGYHYPDGDELVLNDINLHVQPGELVALVGHTGAGKTTMIKLLARFIDPTDGHILIDGKDVCQVTQHSLRRQMGVVLQEPFLFSSSVRDNIRFGRLDASDEEVEAAARA
;
A
#
# COMPACT_ATOMS: atom_id res chain seq x y z
N MET A 1 27.21 -30.33 12.96
CA MET A 1 26.74 -30.16 11.58
C MET A 1 25.49 -29.29 11.59
N THR A 2 25.65 -27.98 11.69
CA THR A 2 24.55 -27.03 11.58
C THR A 2 24.16 -26.95 10.11
N ARG A 3 23.00 -27.50 9.74
CA ARG A 3 22.35 -27.18 8.46
C ARG A 3 22.12 -25.67 8.50
N THR A 4 22.97 -24.91 7.81
CA THR A 4 22.76 -23.50 7.57
C THR A 4 21.43 -23.40 6.84
N THR A 5 20.42 -22.79 7.47
CA THR A 5 19.20 -22.40 6.77
C THR A 5 19.66 -21.50 5.63
N PRO A 6 19.50 -21.93 4.36
CA PRO A 6 19.86 -21.07 3.24
C PRO A 6 19.04 -19.78 3.36
N PRO A 7 19.51 -18.66 2.77
CA PRO A 7 18.71 -17.45 2.73
C PRO A 7 17.30 -17.83 2.27
N PRO A 8 16.24 -17.38 2.97
CA PRO A 8 14.88 -17.62 2.54
C PRO A 8 14.80 -17.25 1.07
N GLN A 9 14.42 -18.22 0.24
CA GLN A 9 14.06 -17.91 -1.14
C GLN A 9 13.02 -16.80 -1.02
N ALA A 10 13.25 -15.66 -1.68
CA ALA A 10 12.23 -14.62 -1.73
C ALA A 10 10.95 -15.37 -2.11
N ASP A 11 9.94 -15.32 -1.24
CA ASP A 11 8.61 -15.75 -1.64
C ASP A 11 8.41 -15.18 -3.03
N VAL A 12 8.15 -16.09 -3.97
CA VAL A 12 7.66 -15.68 -5.27
C VAL A 12 6.30 -15.09 -4.96
N ILE A 13 6.31 -13.83 -4.51
CA ILE A 13 5.17 -12.94 -4.67
C ILE A 13 5.03 -12.97 -6.18
N HIS A 14 4.13 -13.82 -6.64
CA HIS A 14 3.58 -13.71 -7.97
C HIS A 14 3.17 -12.25 -8.05
N SER A 15 3.99 -11.45 -8.74
CA SER A 15 3.62 -10.11 -9.11
C SER A 15 2.47 -10.33 -10.08
N SER A 16 1.26 -10.48 -9.56
CA SER A 16 0.05 -10.14 -10.27
C SER A 16 0.33 -8.75 -10.81
N GLY A 17 0.59 -8.67 -12.12
CA GLY A 17 1.11 -7.45 -12.73
C GLY A 17 0.06 -6.35 -12.63
N PHE A 18 -0.63 -6.09 -13.73
CA PHE A 18 -1.81 -5.25 -13.69
C PHE A 18 -3.02 -6.12 -13.30
N ASN A 19 -3.71 -5.78 -12.20
CA ASN A 19 -4.99 -6.38 -11.85
C ASN A 19 -6.14 -5.42 -12.23
N PRO A 20 -6.96 -5.77 -13.24
CA PRO A 20 -8.07 -4.91 -13.68
C PRO A 20 -9.15 -4.69 -12.62
N GLN A 21 -9.39 -5.67 -11.74
CA GLN A 21 -10.41 -5.56 -10.68
C GLN A 21 -10.00 -4.54 -9.63
N VAL A 22 -8.73 -4.57 -9.22
CA VAL A 22 -8.13 -3.57 -8.32
C VAL A 22 -8.26 -2.17 -8.91
N MET A 23 -7.89 -2.01 -10.18
CA MET A 23 -8.00 -0.71 -10.86
C MET A 23 -9.45 -0.23 -10.94
N ARG A 24 -10.39 -1.13 -11.24
CA ARG A 24 -11.82 -0.79 -11.29
C ARG A 24 -12.32 -0.29 -9.94
N GLN A 25 -11.93 -0.95 -8.84
CA GLN A 25 -12.31 -0.50 -7.51
C GLN A 25 -11.68 0.86 -7.17
N PHE A 26 -10.41 1.08 -7.52
CA PHE A 26 -9.78 2.39 -7.31
C PHE A 26 -10.50 3.50 -8.07
N LEU A 27 -10.96 3.23 -9.29
CA LEU A 27 -11.77 4.17 -10.05
C LEU A 27 -13.10 4.48 -9.34
N THR A 28 -13.68 3.55 -8.57
CA THR A 28 -14.87 3.81 -7.76
C THR A 28 -14.61 4.88 -6.69
N TYR A 29 -13.50 4.80 -5.93
CA TYR A 29 -13.13 5.81 -4.93
C TYR A 29 -12.64 7.13 -5.55
N ILE A 30 -12.11 7.09 -6.78
CA ILE A 30 -11.73 8.31 -7.52
C ILE A 30 -12.95 9.00 -8.14
N ARG A 31 -14.01 8.26 -8.46
CA ARG A 31 -15.19 8.75 -9.19
C ARG A 31 -15.83 10.01 -8.56
N PRO A 32 -16.06 10.09 -7.23
CA PRO A 32 -16.58 11.28 -6.58
C PRO A 32 -15.69 12.52 -6.75
N HIS A 33 -14.39 12.31 -6.96
CA HIS A 33 -13.37 13.35 -7.05
C HIS A 33 -12.88 13.60 -8.49
N THR A 34 -13.59 13.08 -9.50
CA THR A 34 -13.21 13.19 -10.92
C THR A 34 -12.96 14.62 -11.37
N LEU A 35 -13.79 15.58 -10.94
CA LEU A 35 -13.59 17.00 -11.27
C LEU A 35 -12.27 17.53 -10.72
N ILE A 36 -11.96 17.24 -9.45
CA ILE A 36 -10.71 17.67 -8.81
C ILE A 36 -9.51 17.02 -9.51
N PHE A 37 -9.62 15.74 -9.87
CA PHE A 37 -8.59 15.02 -10.60
C PHE A 37 -8.34 15.61 -12.00
N ILE A 38 -9.40 15.96 -12.74
CA ILE A 38 -9.30 16.65 -14.03
C ILE A 38 -8.63 18.01 -13.86
N ILE A 39 -9.03 18.79 -12.86
CA ILE A 39 -8.38 20.08 -12.55
C ILE A 39 -6.88 19.86 -12.26
N ALA A 40 -6.53 18.86 -11.46
CA ALA A 40 -5.14 18.53 -11.16
C ALA A 40 -4.34 18.14 -12.42
N LEU A 41 -4.95 17.40 -13.36
CA LEU A 41 -4.35 17.07 -14.65
C LEU A 41 -4.16 18.29 -15.54
N LEU A 42 -5.14 19.21 -15.59
CA LEU A 42 -5.03 20.45 -16.35
C LEU A 42 -3.95 21.37 -15.77
N LEU A 43 -3.88 21.50 -14.44
CA LEU A 43 -2.80 22.20 -13.75
C LEU A 43 -1.44 21.56 -14.06
N GLN A 44 -1.37 20.23 -14.08
CA GLN A 44 -0.14 19.52 -14.45
C GLN A 44 0.24 19.75 -15.92
N LEU A 45 -0.72 19.74 -16.84
CA LEU A 45 -0.49 20.04 -18.25
C LEU A 45 0.05 21.47 -18.41
N PHE A 46 -0.57 22.46 -17.76
CA PHE A 46 -0.09 23.83 -17.74
C PHE A 46 1.35 23.92 -17.22
N GLN A 47 1.67 23.24 -16.11
CA GLN A 47 3.03 23.21 -15.57
C GLN A 47 4.05 22.61 -16.54
N SER A 48 3.66 21.55 -17.25
CA SER A 48 4.51 20.89 -18.25
C SER A 48 4.73 21.78 -19.48
N VAL A 49 3.70 22.49 -19.95
CA VAL A 49 3.80 23.45 -21.05
C VAL A 49 4.67 24.63 -20.66
N VAL A 50 4.50 25.23 -19.48
CA VAL A 50 5.35 26.33 -19.00
C VAL A 50 6.81 25.88 -18.87
N LEU A 51 7.04 24.67 -18.35
CA LEU A 51 8.39 24.10 -18.26
C LEU A 51 9.01 23.91 -19.65
N ALA A 52 8.25 23.47 -20.64
CA ALA A 52 8.71 23.35 -22.02
C ALA A 52 8.88 24.71 -22.70
N TYR A 53 8.07 25.72 -22.38
CA TYR A 53 8.17 27.03 -23.01
C TYR A 53 9.31 27.89 -22.47
N GLY A 54 9.83 27.58 -21.27
CA GLY A 54 10.92 28.34 -20.64
C GLY A 54 12.16 28.55 -21.52
N PRO A 55 12.76 27.51 -22.14
CA PRO A 55 13.93 27.69 -23.00
C PRO A 55 13.62 28.48 -24.27
N TYR A 56 12.39 28.39 -24.81
CA TYR A 56 11.96 29.22 -25.92
C TYR A 56 11.96 30.72 -25.56
N LEU A 57 11.51 31.08 -24.36
CA LEU A 57 11.61 32.47 -23.89
C LEU A 57 13.07 32.94 -23.74
N VAL A 58 13.98 32.04 -23.32
CA VAL A 58 15.42 32.34 -23.32
C VAL A 58 15.92 32.62 -24.74
N LYS A 59 15.49 31.83 -25.73
CA LYS A 59 15.80 32.07 -27.15
C LYS A 59 15.32 33.44 -27.62
N VAL A 60 14.09 33.82 -27.34
CA VAL A 60 13.54 35.15 -27.70
C VAL A 60 14.31 36.28 -27.00
N ALA A 61 14.62 36.14 -25.71
CA ALA A 61 15.39 37.13 -24.97
C ALA A 61 16.80 37.33 -25.57
N MET A 62 17.43 36.26 -26.07
CA MET A 62 18.75 36.33 -26.68
C MET A 62 18.71 36.89 -28.09
N ASP A 63 17.84 36.38 -28.96
CA ASP A 63 17.80 36.75 -30.38
C ASP A 63 17.15 38.12 -30.58
N ASP A 64 15.93 38.29 -30.08
CA ASP A 64 15.10 39.47 -30.34
C ASP A 64 15.32 40.57 -29.28
N GLY A 65 15.94 40.24 -28.15
CA GLY A 65 16.32 41.16 -27.09
C GLY A 65 17.77 41.60 -27.19
N ILE A 66 18.70 40.74 -26.77
CA ILE A 66 20.13 41.07 -26.65
C ILE A 66 20.77 41.32 -28.02
N ALA A 67 20.64 40.38 -28.95
CA ALA A 67 21.29 40.48 -30.26
C ALA A 67 20.70 41.62 -31.11
N ALA A 68 19.39 41.87 -31.00
CA ALA A 68 18.72 42.99 -31.66
C ALA A 68 18.86 44.35 -30.92
N GLY A 69 19.48 44.38 -29.72
CA GLY A 69 19.62 45.60 -28.91
C GLY A 69 18.31 46.15 -28.35
N SER A 70 17.22 45.38 -28.35
CA SER A 70 15.90 45.79 -27.90
C SER A 70 15.69 45.51 -26.41
N VAL A 71 15.92 46.54 -25.59
CA VAL A 71 15.67 46.48 -24.14
C VAL A 71 14.20 46.20 -23.82
N GLU A 72 13.28 46.66 -24.68
CA GLU A 72 11.85 46.43 -24.50
C GLU A 72 11.49 44.95 -24.64
N VAL A 73 11.95 44.30 -25.71
CA VAL A 73 11.71 42.85 -25.93
C VAL A 73 12.35 42.04 -24.81
N LEU A 74 13.57 42.38 -24.41
CA LEU A 74 14.25 41.71 -23.30
C LEU A 74 13.46 41.85 -21.98
N ARG A 75 13.08 43.07 -21.61
CA ARG A 75 12.29 43.33 -20.39
C ARG A 75 10.98 42.57 -20.41
N ASN A 76 10.21 42.65 -21.49
CA ASN A 76 8.91 42.01 -21.60
C ASN A 76 9.05 40.48 -21.53
N THR A 77 10.07 39.91 -22.19
CA THR A 77 10.35 38.46 -22.15
C THR A 77 10.73 37.99 -20.75
N VAL A 78 11.56 38.75 -20.03
CA VAL A 78 11.92 38.45 -18.63
C VAL A 78 10.69 38.53 -17.72
N LEU A 79 9.85 39.57 -17.86
CA LEU A 79 8.62 39.71 -17.08
C LEU A 79 7.65 38.55 -17.34
N VAL A 80 7.47 38.14 -18.60
CA VAL A 80 6.67 36.96 -18.97
C VAL A 80 7.27 35.70 -18.36
N TYR A 81 8.59 35.52 -18.43
CA TYR A 81 9.27 34.37 -17.84
C TYR A 81 9.05 34.28 -16.33
N ILE A 82 9.19 35.39 -15.61
CA ILE A 82 8.94 35.45 -14.15
C ILE A 82 7.47 35.15 -13.86
N PHE A 83 6.55 35.83 -14.56
CA PHE A 83 5.11 35.62 -14.39
C PHE A 83 4.71 34.15 -14.59
N LEU A 84 5.18 33.51 -15.66
CA LEU A 84 4.90 32.10 -15.92
C LEU A 84 5.47 31.19 -14.84
N ASN A 85 6.65 31.47 -14.29
CA ASN A 85 7.21 30.69 -13.20
C ASN A 85 6.43 30.87 -11.88
N VAL A 86 5.97 32.08 -11.57
CA VAL A 86 5.08 32.33 -10.42
C VAL A 86 3.73 31.64 -10.60
N ALA A 87 3.12 31.73 -11.78
CA ALA A 87 1.88 31.04 -12.11
C ALA A 87 2.05 29.51 -12.03
N ARG A 88 3.18 28.98 -12.51
CA ARG A 88 3.54 27.56 -12.39
C ARG A 88 3.68 27.14 -10.93
N TRP A 89 4.30 27.95 -10.09
CA TRP A 89 4.39 27.70 -8.65
C TRP A 89 3.02 27.69 -7.97
N GLY A 90 2.15 28.68 -8.25
CA GLY A 90 0.79 28.72 -7.73
C GLY A 90 -0.05 27.52 -8.18
N SER A 91 0.09 27.11 -9.45
CA SER A 91 -0.52 25.90 -10.00
C SER A 91 -0.02 24.64 -9.29
N LEU A 92 1.28 24.55 -8.98
CA LEU A 92 1.86 23.44 -8.23
C LEU A 92 1.28 23.37 -6.81
N TYR A 93 1.23 24.51 -6.11
CA TYR A 93 0.65 24.59 -4.77
C TYR A 93 -0.82 24.14 -4.77
N LEU A 94 -1.64 24.71 -5.66
CA LEU A 94 -3.06 24.37 -5.76
C LEU A 94 -3.26 22.88 -6.08
N ARG A 95 -2.47 22.33 -7.01
CA ARG A 95 -2.51 20.90 -7.35
C ARG A 95 -2.19 20.02 -6.15
N ILE A 96 -1.15 20.35 -5.39
CA ILE A 96 -0.76 19.60 -4.18
C ILE A 96 -1.86 19.69 -3.12
N TYR A 97 -2.39 20.88 -2.87
CA TYR A 97 -3.47 21.11 -1.90
C TYR A 97 -4.71 20.27 -2.24
N LEU A 98 -5.20 20.37 -3.48
CA LEU A 98 -6.37 19.63 -3.96
C LEU A 98 -6.18 18.11 -3.86
N MET A 99 -5.04 17.60 -4.33
CA MET A 99 -4.77 16.16 -4.35
C MET A 99 -4.47 15.59 -2.96
N SER A 100 -3.96 16.41 -2.04
CA SER A 100 -3.81 16.01 -0.64
C SER A 100 -5.17 15.84 0.02
N GLY A 101 -6.12 16.75 -0.25
CA GLY A 101 -7.51 16.62 0.19
C GLY A 101 -8.16 15.33 -0.31
N VAL A 102 -8.12 15.09 -1.62
CA VAL A 102 -8.65 13.85 -2.24
C VAL A 102 -7.99 12.61 -1.65
N GLY A 103 -6.66 12.63 -1.47
CA GLY A 103 -5.94 11.51 -0.87
C GLY A 103 -6.39 11.20 0.57
N GLN A 104 -6.64 12.23 1.39
CA GLN A 104 -7.11 12.03 2.76
C GLN A 104 -8.56 11.53 2.80
N THR A 105 -9.44 12.03 1.92
CA THR A 105 -10.83 11.54 1.82
C THR A 105 -10.86 10.06 1.43
N ILE A 106 -10.08 9.64 0.43
CA ILE A 106 -10.00 8.23 0.02
C ILE A 106 -9.48 7.35 1.16
N ILE A 107 -8.48 7.81 1.93
CA ILE A 107 -8.01 7.07 3.12
C ILE A 107 -9.12 6.93 4.15
N TYR A 108 -9.84 8.02 4.42
CA TYR A 108 -10.91 8.04 5.41
C TYR A 108 -11.99 7.02 5.05
N GLU A 109 -12.53 7.09 3.83
CA GLU A 109 -13.56 6.17 3.33
C GLU A 109 -13.10 4.71 3.38
N LEU A 110 -11.90 4.42 2.88
CA LEU A 110 -11.35 3.05 2.92
C LEU A 110 -11.19 2.53 4.34
N ARG A 111 -10.74 3.36 5.28
CA ARG A 111 -10.57 2.93 6.68
C ARG A 111 -11.90 2.74 7.39
N GLU A 112 -12.87 3.60 7.12
CA GLU A 112 -14.22 3.47 7.63
C GLU A 112 -14.85 2.16 7.15
N GLU A 113 -14.81 1.89 5.84
CA GLU A 113 -15.35 0.67 5.25
C GLU A 113 -14.65 -0.60 5.78
N ILE A 114 -13.32 -0.59 5.86
CA ILE A 114 -12.56 -1.71 6.44
C ILE A 114 -12.93 -1.91 7.91
N PHE A 115 -13.03 -0.84 8.68
CA PHE A 115 -13.32 -0.94 10.11
C PHE A 115 -14.75 -1.43 10.37
N GLU A 116 -15.74 -0.91 9.64
CA GLU A 116 -17.13 -1.38 9.70
C GLU A 116 -17.23 -2.85 9.30
N HIS A 117 -16.55 -3.26 8.23
CA HIS A 117 -16.53 -4.65 7.78
C HIS A 117 -15.88 -5.58 8.82
N LEU A 118 -14.74 -5.18 9.40
CA LEU A 118 -14.07 -5.95 10.46
C LEU A 118 -14.96 -6.18 11.69
N GLN A 119 -15.83 -5.24 12.06
CA GLN A 119 -16.77 -5.41 13.17
C GLN A 119 -17.87 -6.42 12.89
N ARG A 120 -18.13 -6.75 11.61
CA ARG A 120 -19.15 -7.72 11.20
C ARG A 120 -18.60 -9.11 10.98
N LEU A 121 -17.29 -9.28 10.79
CA LEU A 121 -16.69 -10.59 10.56
C LEU A 121 -16.79 -11.50 11.79
N SER A 122 -16.93 -12.80 11.54
CA SER A 122 -17.06 -13.83 12.58
C SER A 122 -15.76 -14.01 13.37
N LEU A 123 -15.85 -14.59 14.57
CA LEU A 123 -14.67 -14.93 15.36
C LEU A 123 -13.75 -15.95 14.67
N ASN A 124 -14.29 -16.77 13.75
CA ASN A 124 -13.50 -17.67 12.92
C ASN A 124 -12.47 -16.92 12.07
N PHE A 125 -12.85 -15.78 11.49
CA PHE A 125 -11.94 -14.93 10.74
C PHE A 125 -10.72 -14.54 11.60
N PHE A 126 -10.95 -14.09 12.84
CA PHE A 126 -9.89 -13.66 13.76
C PHE A 126 -9.05 -14.81 14.31
N SER A 127 -9.55 -16.06 14.30
CA SER A 127 -8.72 -17.23 14.59
C SER A 127 -7.82 -17.65 13.42
N ARG A 128 -8.24 -17.39 12.17
CA ARG A 128 -7.49 -17.74 10.95
C ARG A 128 -6.43 -16.70 10.59
N TYR A 129 -6.75 -15.42 10.81
CA TYR A 129 -5.90 -14.31 10.41
C TYR A 129 -5.28 -13.62 11.63
N SER A 130 -3.96 -13.41 11.58
CA SER A 130 -3.30 -12.67 12.65
C SER A 130 -3.76 -11.21 12.68
N VAL A 131 -4.03 -10.71 13.88
CA VAL A 131 -4.43 -9.30 14.11
C VAL A 131 -3.42 -8.33 13.51
N GLY A 132 -2.12 -8.64 13.59
CA GLY A 132 -1.06 -7.84 12.97
C GLY A 132 -1.16 -7.75 11.44
N ARG A 133 -1.61 -8.82 10.76
CA ARG A 133 -1.86 -8.80 9.32
C ARG A 133 -3.04 -7.90 8.97
N ILE A 134 -4.10 -7.94 9.77
CA ILE A 134 -5.28 -7.07 9.60
C ILE A 134 -4.90 -5.59 9.76
N ILE A 135 -4.16 -5.27 10.84
CA ILE A 135 -3.65 -3.91 11.08
C ILE A 135 -2.79 -3.43 9.91
N THR A 136 -1.90 -4.29 9.40
CA THR A 136 -1.05 -3.95 8.25
C THR A 136 -1.89 -3.61 7.01
N ARG A 137 -2.98 -4.36 6.75
CA ARG A 137 -3.89 -4.07 5.64
C ARG A 137 -4.63 -2.74 5.85
N ALA A 138 -5.20 -2.53 7.03
CA ALA A 138 -5.98 -1.32 7.35
C ALA A 138 -5.14 -0.03 7.38
N ILE A 139 -3.85 -0.13 7.73
CA ILE A 139 -2.96 1.03 7.87
C ILE A 139 -2.03 1.17 6.67
N ASN A 140 -1.16 0.18 6.44
CA ASN A 140 -0.07 0.29 5.47
C ASN A 140 -0.57 0.15 4.03
N ASP A 141 -1.41 -0.86 3.75
CA ASP A 141 -1.91 -1.06 2.38
C ASP A 141 -2.80 0.10 1.93
N VAL A 142 -3.64 0.65 2.82
CA VAL A 142 -4.43 1.85 2.54
C VAL A 142 -3.54 3.06 2.24
N ASN A 143 -2.44 3.23 2.98
CA ASN A 143 -1.48 4.31 2.73
C ASN A 143 -0.79 4.16 1.36
N VAL A 144 -0.48 2.94 0.92
CA VAL A 144 0.10 2.68 -0.41
C VAL A 144 -0.89 3.09 -1.51
N ILE A 145 -2.18 2.76 -1.36
CA ILE A 145 -3.22 3.18 -2.30
C ILE A 145 -3.31 4.70 -2.37
N ARG A 146 -3.31 5.40 -1.24
CA ARG A 146 -3.28 6.87 -1.22
C ARG A 146 -2.08 7.41 -1.99
N GLU A 147 -0.88 6.92 -1.69
CA GLU A 147 0.33 7.39 -2.36
C GLU A 147 0.27 7.15 -3.88
N PHE A 148 -0.34 6.04 -4.29
CA PHE A 148 -0.57 5.75 -5.69
C PHE A 148 -1.46 6.81 -6.35
N VAL A 149 -2.62 7.11 -5.78
CA VAL A 149 -3.60 8.06 -6.33
C VAL A 149 -3.07 9.51 -6.29
N THR A 150 -2.50 9.92 -5.16
CA THR A 150 -2.05 11.31 -4.94
C THR A 150 -0.77 11.65 -5.72
N TRP A 151 0.20 10.72 -5.76
CA TRP A 151 1.55 11.03 -6.26
C TRP A 151 1.95 10.22 -7.48
N THR A 152 1.80 8.89 -7.43
CA THR A 152 2.35 8.01 -8.48
C THR A 152 1.63 8.21 -9.80
N LEU A 153 0.29 8.22 -9.78
CA LEU A 153 -0.53 8.39 -10.97
C LEU A 153 -0.27 9.74 -11.63
N LEU A 154 -0.27 10.83 -10.85
CA LEU A 154 0.01 12.17 -11.37
C LEU A 154 1.45 12.34 -11.86
N ALA A 155 2.42 11.65 -11.27
CA ALA A 155 3.80 11.67 -11.76
C ALA A 155 3.91 11.02 -13.15
N ILE A 156 3.18 9.93 -13.41
CA ILE A 156 3.14 9.30 -14.74
C ILE A 156 2.60 10.30 -15.78
N PHE A 157 1.46 10.94 -15.50
CA PHE A 157 0.89 11.97 -16.38
C PHE A 157 1.82 13.17 -16.54
N ARG A 158 2.46 13.64 -15.46
CA ARG A 158 3.48 14.68 -15.51
C ARG A 158 4.59 14.33 -16.47
N SER A 159 5.13 13.11 -16.41
CA SER A 159 6.22 12.70 -17.28
C SER A 159 5.78 12.64 -18.74
N ILE A 160 4.60 12.09 -19.02
CA ILE A 160 4.03 12.06 -20.39
C ILE A 160 3.83 13.48 -20.92
N PHE A 161 3.15 14.36 -20.17
CA PHE A 161 2.90 15.74 -20.61
C PHE A 161 4.19 16.53 -20.78
N THR A 162 5.18 16.34 -19.91
CA THR A 162 6.46 17.05 -20.00
C THR A 162 7.28 16.61 -21.20
N ILE A 163 7.38 15.29 -21.45
CA ILE A 163 8.08 14.76 -22.62
C ILE A 163 7.40 15.26 -23.89
N THR A 164 6.08 15.10 -23.99
CA THR A 164 5.31 15.54 -25.17
C THR A 164 5.47 17.04 -25.40
N ALA A 165 5.36 17.87 -24.36
CA ALA A 165 5.52 19.32 -24.48
C ALA A 165 6.93 19.71 -24.94
N ILE A 166 7.98 19.07 -24.41
CA ILE A 166 9.37 19.32 -24.82
C ILE A 166 9.58 18.89 -26.28
N VAL A 167 9.15 17.69 -26.67
CA VAL A 167 9.31 17.17 -28.04
C VAL A 167 8.61 18.07 -29.06
N VAL A 168 7.36 18.43 -28.80
CA VAL A 168 6.59 19.32 -29.67
C VAL A 168 7.28 20.67 -29.79
N THR A 169 7.74 21.24 -28.68
CA THR A 169 8.43 22.55 -28.70
C THR A 169 9.75 22.46 -29.46
N MET A 170 10.59 21.46 -29.22
CA MET A 170 11.86 21.28 -29.94
C MET A 170 11.63 21.17 -31.46
N LEU A 171 10.70 20.30 -31.88
CA LEU A 171 10.38 20.11 -33.30
C LEU A 171 9.83 21.38 -33.95
N SER A 172 9.08 22.19 -33.20
CA SER A 172 8.56 23.47 -33.68
C SER A 172 9.64 24.55 -33.85
N VAL A 173 10.73 24.47 -33.06
CA VAL A 173 11.85 25.43 -33.14
C VAL A 173 12.80 25.04 -34.28
N ASP A 174 13.27 23.79 -34.31
CA ASP A 174 14.10 23.28 -35.40
C ASP A 174 14.04 21.74 -35.49
N VAL A 175 13.55 21.22 -36.61
CA VAL A 175 13.38 19.78 -36.81
C VAL A 175 14.72 19.05 -36.90
N LYS A 176 15.75 19.63 -37.52
CA LYS A 176 17.04 18.97 -37.73
C LYS A 176 17.79 18.79 -36.42
N LEU A 177 17.91 19.86 -35.62
CA LEU A 177 18.52 19.81 -34.28
C LEU A 177 17.74 18.89 -33.34
N SER A 178 16.42 18.84 -33.47
CA SER A 178 15.59 17.91 -32.71
C SER A 178 15.93 16.46 -33.02
N LEU A 179 15.99 16.08 -34.31
CA LEU A 179 16.34 14.72 -34.71
C LEU A 179 17.77 14.34 -34.29
N ILE A 180 18.71 15.28 -34.35
CA ILE A 180 20.07 15.09 -33.81
C ILE A 180 20.01 14.81 -32.31
N SER A 181 19.23 15.58 -31.56
CA SER A 181 19.07 15.39 -30.11
C SER A 181 18.41 14.05 -29.78
N PHE A 182 17.46 13.61 -30.62
CA PHE A 182 16.74 12.35 -30.45
C PHE A 182 17.56 11.13 -30.89
N SER A 183 18.69 11.33 -31.56
CA SER A 183 19.52 10.22 -32.05
C SER A 183 20.08 9.33 -30.93
N VAL A 184 20.24 9.88 -29.71
CA VAL A 184 20.68 9.12 -28.53
C VAL A 184 19.55 8.35 -27.82
N LEU A 185 18.28 8.61 -28.17
CA LEU A 185 17.12 7.98 -27.52
C LEU A 185 17.11 6.45 -27.63
N PRO A 186 17.34 5.83 -28.80
CA PRO A 186 17.32 4.37 -28.91
C PRO A 186 18.34 3.70 -27.98
N PHE A 187 19.53 4.29 -27.85
CA PHE A 187 20.58 3.81 -26.96
C PHE A 187 20.20 3.93 -25.48
N MET A 188 19.57 5.05 -25.09
CA MET A 188 19.07 5.22 -23.73
C MET A 188 17.94 4.24 -23.42
N ILE A 189 16.97 4.07 -24.33
CA ILE A 189 15.85 3.13 -24.14
C ILE A 189 16.41 1.71 -23.97
N LEU A 190 17.33 1.30 -24.83
CA LEU A 190 18.01 0.01 -24.74
C LEU A 190 18.74 -0.13 -23.39
N GLY A 191 19.55 0.87 -23.00
CA GLY A 191 20.25 0.90 -21.73
C GLY A 191 19.28 0.79 -20.53
N THR A 192 18.14 1.46 -20.59
CA THR A 192 17.09 1.43 -19.56
C THR A 192 16.41 0.06 -19.47
N VAL A 193 16.10 -0.57 -20.60
CA VAL A 193 15.49 -1.91 -20.64
C VAL A 193 16.45 -2.95 -20.06
N ILE A 194 17.73 -2.90 -20.47
CA ILE A 194 18.79 -3.78 -19.94
C ILE A 194 18.96 -3.54 -18.43
N PHE A 195 19.10 -2.28 -18.02
CA PHE A 195 19.23 -1.88 -16.61
C PHE A 195 18.09 -2.42 -15.76
N ARG A 196 16.83 -2.21 -16.19
CA ARG A 196 15.64 -2.68 -15.48
C ARG A 196 15.66 -4.19 -15.24
N LYS A 197 16.08 -4.98 -16.24
CA LYS A 197 16.15 -6.45 -16.14
C LYS A 197 17.10 -6.86 -15.01
N TYR A 198 18.31 -6.31 -14.97
CA TYR A 198 19.31 -6.68 -13.97
C TYR A 198 19.01 -6.11 -12.58
N VAL A 199 18.61 -4.84 -12.50
CA VAL A 199 18.30 -4.19 -11.23
C VAL A 199 17.12 -4.85 -10.52
N ARG A 200 16.06 -5.23 -11.24
CA ARG A 200 14.93 -5.96 -10.64
C ARG A 200 15.38 -7.29 -10.04
N ALA A 201 16.21 -8.05 -10.75
CA ALA A 201 16.72 -9.32 -10.25
C ALA A 201 17.62 -9.12 -9.02
N GLY A 202 18.49 -8.12 -9.04
CA GLY A 202 19.37 -7.79 -7.92
C GLY A 202 18.60 -7.30 -6.67
N TYR A 203 17.61 -6.41 -6.81
CA TYR A 203 16.80 -5.95 -5.67
C TYR A 203 15.96 -7.07 -5.04
N ARG A 204 15.60 -8.11 -5.81
CA ARG A 204 14.99 -9.32 -5.22
C ARG A 204 15.95 -10.05 -4.29
N LYS A 205 17.22 -10.23 -4.70
CA LYS A 205 18.27 -10.80 -3.83
C LYS A 205 18.50 -9.95 -2.57
N VAL A 206 18.58 -8.63 -2.72
CA VAL A 206 18.72 -7.70 -1.58
C VAL A 206 17.57 -7.85 -0.60
N ARG A 207 16.33 -7.97 -1.09
CA ARG A 207 15.15 -8.17 -0.24
C ARG A 207 15.21 -9.50 0.53
N SER A 208 15.61 -10.60 -0.12
CA SER A 208 15.87 -11.88 0.56
C SER A 208 16.95 -11.75 1.62
N ALA A 209 18.05 -11.07 1.31
CA ALA A 209 19.16 -10.89 2.24
C ALA A 209 18.75 -10.11 3.49
N ILE A 210 18.00 -9.01 3.32
CA ILE A 210 17.44 -8.22 4.44
C ILE A 210 16.48 -9.08 5.26
N SER A 211 15.61 -9.87 4.61
CA SER A 211 14.71 -10.78 5.33
C SER A 211 15.51 -11.79 6.17
N TRP A 212 16.58 -12.35 5.62
CA TRP A 212 17.44 -13.30 6.35
C TRP A 212 18.12 -12.65 7.55
N VAL A 213 18.67 -11.46 7.37
CA VAL A 213 19.25 -10.64 8.44
C VAL A 213 18.23 -10.46 9.57
N ASN A 214 17.00 -10.04 9.22
CA ASN A 214 15.93 -9.83 10.20
C ASN A 214 15.52 -11.13 10.90
N SER A 215 15.40 -12.24 10.17
CA SER A 215 15.06 -13.55 10.75
C SER A 215 16.11 -14.02 11.75
N VAL A 216 17.40 -13.95 11.39
CA VAL A 216 18.49 -14.38 12.27
C VAL A 216 18.59 -13.47 13.49
N LEU A 217 18.39 -12.16 13.33
CA LEU A 217 18.33 -11.24 14.47
C LEU A 217 17.15 -11.57 15.40
N ALA A 218 15.96 -11.78 14.86
CA ALA A 218 14.77 -12.13 15.64
C ALA A 218 14.96 -13.46 16.39
N GLU A 219 15.54 -14.48 15.76
CA GLU A 219 15.87 -15.75 16.40
C GLU A 219 16.86 -15.57 17.57
N ASN A 220 17.92 -14.79 17.36
CA ASN A 220 18.92 -14.54 18.40
C ASN A 220 18.39 -13.70 19.57
N ILE A 221 17.52 -12.72 19.29
CA ILE A 221 16.92 -11.86 20.33
C ILE A 221 15.89 -12.66 21.14
N ASN A 222 14.97 -13.37 20.48
CA ASN A 222 13.98 -14.20 21.18
C ASN A 222 14.64 -15.36 21.95
N GLY A 223 15.70 -15.92 21.37
CA GLY A 223 16.50 -16.99 21.96
C GLY A 223 17.63 -16.51 22.88
N VAL A 224 17.70 -15.23 23.25
CA VAL A 224 18.88 -14.66 23.93
C VAL A 224 19.25 -15.41 25.22
N ARG A 225 18.24 -15.86 25.99
CA ARG A 225 18.47 -16.65 27.21
C ARG A 225 19.15 -17.99 26.91
N VAL A 226 18.78 -18.63 25.80
CA VAL A 226 19.39 -19.89 25.33
C VAL A 226 20.80 -19.63 24.81
N VAL A 227 20.99 -18.58 24.01
CA VAL A 227 22.31 -18.19 23.50
C VAL A 227 23.29 -17.97 24.65
N GLN A 228 22.87 -17.22 25.69
CA GLN A 228 23.69 -16.93 26.86
C GLN A 228 23.89 -18.17 27.76
N SER A 229 22.85 -18.98 27.99
CA SER A 229 22.98 -20.18 28.84
C SER A 229 23.93 -21.22 28.26
N PHE A 230 24.09 -21.24 26.93
CA PHE A 230 25.03 -22.12 26.23
C PHE A 230 26.33 -21.41 25.83
N THR A 231 26.55 -20.16 26.24
CA THR A 231 27.75 -19.35 25.93
C THR A 231 28.09 -19.33 24.43
N ARG A 232 27.06 -19.09 23.59
CA ARG A 232 27.15 -19.13 22.11
C ARG A 232 27.28 -17.77 21.45
N GLU A 233 27.49 -16.70 22.20
CA GLU A 233 27.49 -15.32 21.71
C GLU A 233 28.48 -15.11 20.56
N GLU A 234 29.73 -15.54 20.73
CA GLU A 234 30.78 -15.41 19.70
C GLU A 234 30.49 -16.28 18.46
N THR A 235 29.99 -17.50 18.67
CA THR A 235 29.63 -18.40 17.56
C THR A 235 28.51 -17.81 16.71
N ASN A 236 27.48 -17.28 17.36
CA ASN A 236 26.32 -16.69 16.69
C ASN A 236 26.69 -15.36 16.03
N TYR A 237 27.55 -14.56 16.67
CA TYR A 237 28.12 -13.34 16.07
C TYR A 237 28.91 -13.66 14.80
N ASN A 238 29.82 -14.64 14.84
CA ASN A 238 30.64 -15.02 13.69
C ASN A 238 29.76 -15.55 12.55
N PHE A 239 28.76 -16.39 12.85
CA PHE A 239 27.79 -16.83 11.84
C PHE A 239 27.04 -15.65 11.20
N PHE A 240 26.54 -14.72 12.02
CA PHE A 240 25.85 -13.53 11.52
C PHE A 240 26.78 -12.67 10.66
N HIS A 241 27.99 -12.36 11.15
CA HIS A 241 28.94 -11.47 10.48
C HIS A 241 29.47 -12.08 9.17
N GLU A 242 29.94 -13.33 9.20
CA GLU A 242 30.66 -13.96 8.09
C GLU A 242 29.73 -14.52 7.02
N VAL A 243 28.51 -14.91 7.39
CA VAL A 243 27.57 -15.57 6.47
C VAL A 243 26.41 -14.64 6.12
N VAL A 244 25.64 -14.22 7.12
CA VAL A 244 24.36 -13.52 6.90
C VAL A 244 24.59 -12.09 6.42
N ASN A 245 25.40 -11.33 7.17
CA ASN A 245 25.71 -9.94 6.87
C ASN A 245 26.62 -9.82 5.65
N ARG A 246 27.54 -10.78 5.45
CA ARG A 246 28.34 -10.86 4.21
C ARG A 246 27.46 -11.05 2.99
N TYR A 247 26.51 -11.98 3.02
CA TYR A 247 25.56 -12.18 1.92
C TYR A 247 24.74 -10.90 1.63
N ASN A 248 24.30 -10.21 2.68
CA ASN A 248 23.61 -8.92 2.54
C ASN A 248 24.51 -7.85 1.89
N LEU A 249 25.78 -7.75 2.31
CA LEU A 249 26.75 -6.85 1.71
C LEU A 249 26.96 -7.19 0.22
N ASP A 250 27.16 -8.45 -0.11
CA ASP A 250 27.42 -8.90 -1.48
C ASP A 250 26.22 -8.63 -2.39
N ALA A 251 25.01 -8.93 -1.92
CA ALA A 251 23.77 -8.66 -2.65
C ALA A 251 23.56 -7.16 -2.91
N ASN A 252 23.81 -6.31 -1.91
CA ASN A 252 23.72 -4.85 -2.07
C ASN A 252 24.81 -4.32 -3.02
N THR A 253 26.04 -4.83 -2.88
CA THR A 253 27.17 -4.42 -3.72
C THR A 253 26.94 -4.79 -5.19
N GLU A 254 26.35 -5.96 -5.47
CA GLU A 254 25.95 -6.37 -6.83
C GLU A 254 25.00 -5.33 -7.47
N VAL A 255 23.96 -4.91 -6.74
CA VAL A 255 22.98 -3.91 -7.22
C VAL A 255 23.62 -2.54 -7.39
N ILE A 256 24.41 -2.11 -6.40
CA ILE A 256 25.06 -0.78 -6.42
C ILE A 256 25.98 -0.66 -7.61
N ARG A 257 26.76 -1.71 -7.96
CA ARG A 257 27.60 -1.70 -9.17
C ARG A 257 26.79 -1.43 -10.44
N ILE A 258 25.60 -2.02 -10.57
CA ILE A 258 24.72 -1.80 -11.72
C ILE A 258 24.20 -0.36 -11.74
N VAL A 259 23.76 0.15 -10.59
CA VAL A 259 23.26 1.53 -10.44
C VAL A 259 24.34 2.57 -10.71
N SER A 260 25.55 2.33 -10.22
CA SER A 260 26.72 3.21 -10.43
C SER A 260 27.15 3.32 -11.89
N ILE A 261 26.75 2.39 -12.77
CA ILE A 261 27.03 2.47 -14.20
C ILE A 261 25.90 3.20 -14.95
N PHE A 262 24.64 2.98 -14.55
CA PHE A 262 23.48 3.48 -15.29
C PHE A 262 23.36 5.00 -15.31
N PHE A 263 23.38 5.67 -14.15
CA PHE A 263 23.23 7.13 -14.13
C PHE A 263 24.34 7.87 -14.90
N PRO A 264 25.64 7.52 -14.72
CA PRO A 264 26.70 8.07 -15.55
C PRO A 264 26.55 7.77 -17.03
N LEU A 265 26.02 6.60 -17.42
CA LEU A 265 25.74 6.30 -18.82
C LEU A 265 24.66 7.22 -19.40
N VAL A 266 23.60 7.52 -18.66
CA VAL A 266 22.56 8.47 -19.11
C VAL A 266 23.13 9.89 -19.18
N ASP A 267 23.97 10.29 -18.23
CA ASP A 267 24.65 11.60 -18.26
C ASP A 267 25.63 11.70 -19.44
N LEU A 268 26.35 10.63 -19.76
CA LEU A 268 27.21 10.53 -20.94
C LEU A 268 26.40 10.66 -22.24
N LEU A 269 25.27 9.95 -22.36
CA LEU A 269 24.39 10.08 -23.53
C LEU A 269 23.81 11.49 -23.66
N SER A 270 23.43 12.13 -22.54
CA SER A 270 23.00 13.52 -22.51
C SER A 270 24.11 14.47 -22.96
N SER A 271 25.34 14.25 -22.50
CA SER A 271 26.52 15.03 -22.88
C SER A 271 26.92 14.80 -24.35
N ILE A 272 26.74 13.61 -24.89
CA ILE A 272 26.93 13.33 -26.32
C ILE A 272 25.88 14.08 -27.14
N ALA A 273 24.60 14.01 -26.76
CA ALA A 273 23.55 14.77 -27.44
C ALA A 273 23.84 16.29 -27.39
N MET A 274 24.24 16.79 -26.23
CA MET A 274 24.68 18.16 -26.04
C MET A 274 25.84 18.52 -26.97
N GLY A 275 26.89 17.70 -27.00
CA GLY A 275 28.05 17.90 -27.86
C GLY A 275 27.70 17.89 -29.34
N LEU A 276 26.84 16.97 -29.78
CA LEU A 276 26.34 16.91 -31.16
C LEU A 276 25.56 18.17 -31.53
N VAL A 277 24.70 18.65 -30.63
CA VAL A 277 23.92 19.88 -30.83
C VAL A 277 24.82 21.12 -30.83
N ILE A 278 25.80 21.21 -29.95
CA ILE A 278 26.77 22.31 -29.94
C ILE A 278 27.63 22.30 -31.20
N TRP A 279 28.08 21.12 -31.65
CA TRP A 279 28.93 21.01 -32.83
C TRP A 279 28.18 21.30 -34.13
N LEU A 280 27.06 20.61 -34.37
CA LEU A 280 26.25 20.76 -35.58
C LEU A 280 25.44 22.06 -35.56
N GLY A 281 24.94 22.48 -34.39
CA GLY A 281 24.29 23.76 -34.22
C GLY A 281 25.27 24.93 -34.31
N GLY A 282 26.45 24.84 -33.70
CA GLY A 282 27.48 25.88 -33.79
C GLY A 282 27.96 26.11 -35.22
N THR A 283 28.17 25.04 -36.00
CA THR A 283 28.48 25.16 -37.44
C THR A 283 27.31 25.75 -38.23
N ALA A 284 26.06 25.41 -37.88
CA ALA A 284 24.87 25.99 -38.49
C ALA A 284 24.66 27.48 -38.13
N VAL A 285 25.05 27.93 -36.94
CA VAL A 285 25.06 29.36 -36.54
C VAL A 285 26.07 30.13 -37.38
N LEU A 286 27.29 29.59 -37.56
CA LEU A 286 28.33 30.21 -38.39
C LEU A 286 27.94 30.27 -39.88
N GLY A 287 27.10 29.33 -40.33
CA GLY A 287 26.51 29.31 -41.68
C GLY A 287 25.19 30.06 -41.84
N LEU A 288 24.73 30.82 -40.81
CA LEU A 288 23.48 31.59 -40.76
C LEU A 288 22.17 30.78 -40.93
N GLN A 289 22.18 29.47 -40.65
CA GLN A 289 20.97 28.64 -40.77
C GLN A 289 20.10 28.66 -39.50
N ILE A 290 20.68 28.98 -38.35
CA ILE A 290 20.00 29.08 -37.05
C ILE A 290 20.60 30.22 -36.21
N THR A 291 19.86 30.72 -35.23
CA THR A 291 20.30 31.80 -34.34
C THR A 291 21.02 31.27 -33.09
N PRO A 292 21.88 32.09 -32.42
CA PRO A 292 22.51 31.70 -31.17
C PRO A 292 21.51 31.35 -30.05
N GLY A 293 20.36 32.03 -29.99
CA GLY A 293 19.30 31.73 -29.04
C GLY A 293 18.68 30.34 -29.26
N VAL A 294 18.54 29.90 -30.52
CA VAL A 294 18.11 28.52 -30.83
C VAL A 294 19.09 27.53 -30.22
N LEU A 295 20.39 27.73 -30.42
CA LEU A 295 21.41 26.83 -29.87
C LEU A 295 21.32 26.72 -28.34
N VAL A 296 21.21 27.86 -27.64
CA VAL A 296 21.07 27.90 -26.17
C VAL A 296 19.78 27.24 -25.70
N ALA A 297 18.66 27.44 -26.40
CA ALA A 297 17.42 26.76 -26.06
C ALA A 297 17.54 25.24 -26.20
N PHE A 298 18.17 24.73 -27.26
CA PHE A 298 18.39 23.29 -27.43
C PHE A 298 19.27 22.70 -26.32
N VAL A 299 20.33 23.39 -25.91
CA VAL A 299 21.14 23.01 -24.74
C VAL A 299 20.26 22.86 -23.49
N LEU A 300 19.37 23.81 -23.23
CA LEU A 300 18.45 23.74 -22.09
C LEU A 300 17.38 22.64 -22.23
N TYR A 301 16.92 22.34 -23.45
CA TYR A 301 15.94 21.28 -23.71
C TYR A 301 16.52 19.89 -23.45
N ILE A 302 17.75 19.63 -23.88
CA ILE A 302 18.42 18.33 -23.71
C ILE A 302 18.39 17.91 -22.25
N ASN A 303 18.80 18.78 -21.33
CA ASN A 303 18.79 18.47 -19.89
C ASN A 303 17.38 18.13 -19.38
N ARG A 304 16.35 18.90 -19.79
CA ARG A 304 14.97 18.71 -19.34
C ARG A 304 14.29 17.49 -19.93
N PHE A 305 14.75 17.02 -21.09
CA PHE A 305 14.15 15.92 -21.81
C PHE A 305 14.44 14.56 -21.17
N PHE A 306 15.60 14.40 -20.53
CA PHE A 306 16.01 13.15 -19.90
C PHE A 306 15.38 12.89 -18.52
N ASP A 307 15.07 13.95 -17.77
CA ASP A 307 14.54 13.82 -16.39
C ASP A 307 13.21 13.03 -16.30
N PRO A 308 12.18 13.30 -17.13
CA PRO A 308 10.92 12.58 -17.04
C PRO A 308 11.04 11.08 -17.35
N ILE A 309 12.00 10.71 -18.20
CA ILE A 309 12.26 9.32 -18.58
C ILE A 309 12.86 8.57 -17.38
N ARG A 310 13.76 9.21 -16.63
CA ARG A 310 14.32 8.69 -15.37
C ARG A 310 13.22 8.51 -14.33
N ASP A 311 12.37 9.54 -14.12
CA ASP A 311 11.27 9.49 -13.14
C ASP A 311 10.26 8.38 -13.47
N LEU A 312 9.85 8.24 -14.74
CA LEU A 312 8.91 7.20 -15.16
C LEU A 312 9.44 5.78 -14.86
N SER A 313 10.75 5.57 -14.96
CA SER A 313 11.33 4.27 -14.63
C SER A 313 11.27 3.91 -13.15
N GLN A 314 11.34 4.91 -12.26
CA GLN A 314 11.31 4.71 -10.81
C GLN A 314 9.88 4.47 -10.27
N ARG A 315 8.85 4.96 -10.97
CA ARG A 315 7.45 4.87 -10.53
C ARG A 315 6.82 3.48 -10.68
N TYR A 316 7.43 2.58 -11.45
CA TYR A 316 6.88 1.25 -11.70
C TYR A 316 6.70 0.43 -10.41
N ASP A 317 7.68 0.48 -9.50
CA ASP A 317 7.63 -0.29 -8.26
C ASP A 317 6.51 0.20 -7.31
N SER A 318 6.19 1.49 -7.36
CA SER A 318 5.04 2.03 -6.60
C SER A 318 3.70 1.60 -7.22
N PHE A 319 3.62 1.51 -8.55
CA PHE A 319 2.45 0.96 -9.22
C PHE A 319 2.22 -0.52 -8.86
N GLU A 320 3.26 -1.35 -8.92
CA GLU A 320 3.17 -2.78 -8.56
C GLU A 320 2.75 -2.96 -7.09
N ARG A 321 3.36 -2.21 -6.16
CA ARG A 321 2.96 -2.22 -4.75
C ARG A 321 1.50 -1.84 -4.55
N ALA A 322 1.00 -0.84 -5.28
CA ALA A 322 -0.39 -0.44 -5.21
C ALA A 322 -1.35 -1.54 -5.68
N MET A 323 -0.99 -2.28 -6.74
CA MET A 323 -1.80 -3.42 -7.20
C MET A 323 -1.86 -4.51 -6.12
N THR A 324 -0.73 -4.95 -5.57
CA THR A 324 -0.72 -6.01 -4.55
C THR A 324 -1.39 -5.59 -3.24
N SER A 325 -1.22 -4.33 -2.80
CA SER A 325 -1.94 -3.79 -1.63
C SER A 325 -3.44 -3.71 -1.89
N GLY A 326 -3.85 -3.34 -3.10
CA GLY A 326 -5.24 -3.34 -3.53
C GLY A 326 -5.86 -4.74 -3.52
N GLU A 327 -5.15 -5.77 -3.99
CA GLU A 327 -5.62 -7.16 -3.93
C GLU A 327 -5.86 -7.62 -2.50
N ARG A 328 -4.98 -7.26 -1.56
CA ARG A 328 -5.14 -7.63 -0.15
C ARG A 328 -6.31 -6.93 0.52
N ILE A 329 -6.55 -5.66 0.18
CA ILE A 329 -7.69 -4.90 0.71
C ILE A 329 -8.99 -5.43 0.11
N LEU A 330 -9.04 -5.66 -1.20
CA LEU A 330 -10.20 -6.27 -1.84
C LEU A 330 -10.49 -7.66 -1.32
N GLY A 331 -9.46 -8.48 -1.11
CA GLY A 331 -9.62 -9.80 -0.50
C GLY A 331 -10.15 -9.72 0.94
N LEU A 332 -9.79 -8.67 1.69
CA LEU A 332 -10.35 -8.43 3.03
C LEU A 332 -11.82 -8.03 2.97
N LEU A 333 -12.17 -7.09 2.08
CA LEU A 333 -13.55 -6.60 1.92
C LEU A 333 -14.48 -7.63 1.24
N ALA A 334 -13.91 -8.60 0.53
CA ALA A 334 -14.63 -9.70 -0.08
C ALA A 334 -14.85 -10.89 0.87
N GLU A 335 -14.27 -10.86 2.08
CA GLU A 335 -14.50 -11.91 3.07
C GLU A 335 -16.00 -11.92 3.45
N THR A 336 -16.61 -13.09 3.38
CA THR A 336 -18.03 -13.24 3.72
C THR A 336 -18.22 -13.20 5.23
N VAL A 337 -19.22 -12.44 5.68
CA VAL A 337 -19.71 -12.55 7.06
C VAL A 337 -20.41 -13.90 7.20
N GLU A 338 -19.75 -14.87 7.84
CA GLU A 338 -20.22 -16.27 7.93
C GLU A 338 -21.52 -16.39 8.74
N VAL A 339 -21.61 -15.68 9.87
CA VAL A 339 -22.77 -15.74 10.78
C VAL A 339 -23.63 -14.50 10.57
N GLN A 340 -24.75 -14.66 9.88
CA GLN A 340 -25.73 -13.60 9.63
C GLN A 340 -27.09 -13.96 10.21
N ASP A 341 -27.80 -12.95 10.69
CA ASP A 341 -29.20 -13.11 11.06
C ASP A 341 -30.00 -13.41 9.78
N GLN A 342 -30.89 -14.40 9.85
CA GLN A 342 -31.80 -14.68 8.74
C GLN A 342 -32.69 -13.46 8.47
N PRO A 343 -33.15 -13.21 7.23
CA PRO A 343 -33.99 -12.06 6.91
C PRO A 343 -35.27 -11.96 7.75
N ASP A 344 -35.76 -13.10 8.24
CA ASP A 344 -36.96 -13.27 9.07
C ASP A 344 -36.62 -13.63 10.53
N ALA A 345 -35.36 -13.45 10.95
CA ALA A 345 -34.93 -13.71 12.32
C ALA A 345 -35.73 -12.86 13.31
N LYS A 346 -36.27 -13.52 14.34
CA LYS A 346 -37.12 -12.88 15.36
C LYS A 346 -36.27 -12.40 16.53
N GLU A 347 -36.79 -11.45 17.31
CA GLU A 347 -36.17 -11.15 18.59
C GLU A 347 -36.33 -12.33 19.56
N MET A 348 -35.23 -12.65 20.24
CA MET A 348 -35.22 -13.62 21.33
C MET A 348 -36.02 -13.06 22.50
N PRO A 349 -37.05 -13.79 23.00
CA PRO A 349 -37.76 -13.40 24.22
C PRO A 349 -36.83 -13.42 25.43
N THR A 350 -37.38 -13.02 26.58
CA THR A 350 -36.69 -13.21 27.87
C THR A 350 -36.32 -14.67 28.05
N ILE A 351 -35.04 -14.94 28.23
CA ILE A 351 -34.50 -16.30 28.38
C ILE A 351 -34.76 -16.81 29.80
N GLU A 352 -35.37 -17.99 29.93
CA GLU A 352 -35.51 -18.72 31.21
C GLU A 352 -34.26 -19.55 31.51
N GLY A 353 -33.63 -20.12 30.49
CA GLY A 353 -32.29 -20.73 30.56
C GLY A 353 -32.24 -22.23 30.29
N GLU A 354 -33.26 -22.79 29.65
CA GLU A 354 -33.25 -24.17 29.13
C GLU A 354 -32.39 -24.23 27.87
N VAL A 355 -31.47 -25.20 27.77
CA VAL A 355 -30.55 -25.32 26.63
C VAL A 355 -30.54 -26.76 26.12
N ASP A 356 -30.79 -26.93 24.82
CA ASP A 356 -30.74 -28.21 24.13
C ASP A 356 -29.75 -28.18 22.98
N PHE A 357 -28.87 -29.19 22.93
CA PHE A 357 -28.11 -29.57 21.77
C PHE A 357 -28.77 -30.81 21.19
N GLU A 358 -29.27 -30.72 19.95
CA GLU A 358 -29.93 -31.81 19.24
C GLU A 358 -29.06 -32.26 18.06
N HIS A 359 -28.41 -33.42 18.19
CA HIS A 359 -27.56 -34.02 17.16
C HIS A 359 -26.51 -33.06 16.57
N VAL A 360 -25.89 -32.23 17.42
CA VAL A 360 -25.04 -31.13 16.96
C VAL A 360 -23.69 -31.65 16.44
N GLY A 361 -23.40 -31.31 15.18
CA GLY A 361 -22.12 -31.53 14.52
C GLY A 361 -21.45 -30.21 14.13
N TYR A 362 -20.12 -30.16 14.23
CA TYR A 362 -19.36 -29.00 13.76
C TYR A 362 -17.93 -29.37 13.35
N HIS A 363 -17.49 -28.81 12.22
CA HIS A 363 -16.09 -28.76 11.81
C HIS A 363 -15.69 -27.31 11.48
N TYR A 364 -14.41 -26.97 11.65
CA TYR A 364 -13.91 -25.67 11.22
C TYR A 364 -13.76 -25.63 9.68
N PRO A 365 -13.91 -24.47 9.02
CA PRO A 365 -13.85 -24.40 7.55
C PRO A 365 -12.54 -24.89 6.92
N ASP A 366 -11.45 -24.87 7.69
CA ASP A 366 -10.11 -25.22 7.20
C ASP A 366 -9.81 -26.73 7.31
N GLY A 367 -10.78 -27.56 7.73
CA GLY A 367 -10.63 -29.01 7.82
C GLY A 367 -11.96 -29.76 7.79
N ASP A 368 -11.92 -30.98 7.24
CA ASP A 368 -13.10 -31.85 7.15
C ASP A 368 -13.30 -32.70 8.43
N GLU A 369 -12.42 -32.57 9.42
CA GLU A 369 -12.50 -33.33 10.67
C GLU A 369 -13.51 -32.69 11.63
N LEU A 370 -14.53 -33.46 12.01
CA LEU A 370 -15.55 -33.04 12.98
C LEU A 370 -14.90 -32.83 14.35
N VAL A 371 -14.99 -31.60 14.85
CA VAL A 371 -14.59 -31.23 16.21
C VAL A 371 -15.67 -31.63 17.21
N LEU A 372 -16.93 -31.56 16.78
CA LEU A 372 -18.09 -32.06 17.51
C LEU A 372 -18.84 -33.02 16.58
N ASN A 373 -19.24 -34.17 17.11
CA ASN A 373 -19.94 -35.20 16.36
C ASN A 373 -21.12 -35.72 17.19
N ASP A 374 -22.33 -35.51 16.69
CA ASP A 374 -23.59 -35.99 17.27
C ASP A 374 -23.76 -35.67 18.77
N ILE A 375 -23.53 -34.39 19.13
CA ILE A 375 -23.65 -33.95 20.51
C ILE A 375 -25.12 -33.77 20.87
N ASN A 376 -25.55 -34.50 21.91
CA ASN A 376 -26.87 -34.39 22.51
C ASN A 376 -26.72 -34.03 23.99
N LEU A 377 -27.27 -32.89 24.39
CA LEU A 377 -27.17 -32.36 25.75
C LEU A 377 -28.42 -31.55 26.08
N HIS A 378 -29.03 -31.81 27.22
CA HIS A 378 -30.15 -31.05 27.76
C HIS A 378 -29.74 -30.47 29.12
N VAL A 379 -29.94 -29.16 29.31
CA VAL A 379 -29.59 -28.42 30.54
C VAL A 379 -30.81 -27.67 31.05
N GLN A 380 -31.13 -27.84 32.34
CA GLN A 380 -32.30 -27.19 32.94
C GLN A 380 -31.99 -25.76 33.42
N PRO A 381 -33.02 -24.88 33.49
CA PRO A 381 -32.86 -23.54 34.05
C PRO A 381 -32.24 -23.56 35.46
N GLY A 382 -31.17 -22.77 35.63
CA GLY A 382 -30.44 -22.64 36.90
C GLY A 382 -29.45 -23.77 37.22
N GLU A 383 -29.31 -24.76 36.32
CA GLU A 383 -28.36 -25.86 36.49
C GLU A 383 -26.92 -25.40 36.24
N LEU A 384 -25.97 -25.86 37.09
CA LEU A 384 -24.54 -25.63 36.89
C LEU A 384 -23.91 -26.83 36.19
N VAL A 385 -23.52 -26.66 34.93
CA VAL A 385 -22.90 -27.71 34.12
C VAL A 385 -21.40 -27.47 33.95
N ALA A 386 -20.61 -28.53 34.18
CA ALA A 386 -19.16 -28.50 33.98
C ALA A 386 -18.76 -29.36 32.76
N LEU A 387 -18.19 -28.71 31.73
CA LEU A 387 -17.63 -29.40 30.56
C LEU A 387 -16.18 -29.81 30.81
N VAL A 388 -15.90 -31.11 30.90
CA VAL A 388 -14.58 -31.66 31.22
C VAL A 388 -14.06 -32.55 30.09
N GLY A 389 -12.77 -32.44 29.77
CA GLY A 389 -12.12 -33.25 28.74
C GLY A 389 -10.72 -32.72 28.40
N HIS A 390 -9.91 -33.50 27.68
CA HIS A 390 -8.58 -33.08 27.24
C HIS A 390 -8.64 -31.86 26.28
N THR A 391 -7.52 -31.17 26.09
CA THR A 391 -7.42 -30.10 25.07
C THR A 391 -7.77 -30.68 23.69
N GLY A 392 -8.57 -29.95 22.91
CA GLY A 392 -9.07 -30.41 21.60
C GLY A 392 -10.42 -31.15 21.66
N ALA A 393 -10.95 -31.52 22.82
CA ALA A 393 -12.24 -32.21 22.96
C ALA A 393 -13.49 -31.35 22.64
N GLY A 394 -13.36 -30.21 21.93
CA GLY A 394 -14.51 -29.40 21.49
C GLY A 394 -15.21 -28.51 22.55
N LYS A 395 -14.77 -28.52 23.82
CA LYS A 395 -15.38 -27.71 24.90
C LYS A 395 -15.59 -26.22 24.55
N THR A 396 -14.53 -25.57 24.05
CA THR A 396 -14.60 -24.15 23.65
C THR A 396 -15.49 -23.96 22.43
N THR A 397 -15.57 -24.95 21.54
CA THR A 397 -16.44 -24.95 20.37
C THR A 397 -17.91 -24.97 20.78
N MET A 398 -18.28 -25.80 21.77
CA MET A 398 -19.65 -25.82 22.31
C MET A 398 -20.08 -24.45 22.84
N ILE A 399 -19.21 -23.76 23.59
CA ILE A 399 -19.49 -22.40 24.10
C ILE A 399 -19.66 -21.41 22.95
N LYS A 400 -18.81 -21.51 21.91
CA LYS A 400 -18.91 -20.64 20.72
C LYS A 400 -20.20 -20.87 19.94
N LEU A 401 -20.66 -22.11 19.82
CA LEU A 401 -21.92 -22.46 19.16
C LEU A 401 -23.12 -21.96 19.97
N LEU A 402 -23.13 -22.17 21.30
CA LEU A 402 -24.20 -21.68 22.18
C LEU A 402 -24.34 -20.15 22.13
N ALA A 403 -23.20 -19.43 22.14
CA ALA A 403 -23.18 -17.97 22.00
C ALA A 403 -23.40 -17.48 20.55
N ARG A 404 -23.62 -18.43 19.62
CA ARG A 404 -23.74 -18.22 18.17
C ARG A 404 -22.63 -17.36 17.58
N PHE A 405 -21.39 -17.58 18.02
CA PHE A 405 -20.20 -17.02 17.39
C PHE A 405 -19.80 -17.76 16.11
N ILE A 406 -20.30 -18.99 15.99
CA ILE A 406 -20.27 -19.89 14.85
C ILE A 406 -21.63 -20.59 14.81
N ASP A 407 -22.08 -20.98 13.62
CA ASP A 407 -23.31 -21.79 13.45
C ASP A 407 -22.92 -23.28 13.36
N PRO A 408 -23.79 -24.22 13.81
CA PRO A 408 -23.54 -25.65 13.68
C PRO A 408 -23.52 -26.09 12.21
N THR A 409 -22.74 -27.12 11.89
CA THR A 409 -22.75 -27.74 10.55
C THR A 409 -23.97 -28.64 10.38
N ASP A 410 -24.29 -29.39 11.44
CA ASP A 410 -25.42 -30.31 11.51
C ASP A 410 -26.12 -30.18 12.87
N GLY A 411 -27.41 -30.52 12.92
CA GLY A 411 -28.23 -30.45 14.13
C GLY A 411 -28.66 -29.03 14.50
N HIS A 412 -29.25 -28.88 15.68
CA HIS A 412 -29.81 -27.63 16.17
C HIS A 412 -29.40 -27.35 17.61
N ILE A 413 -29.28 -26.07 17.95
CA ILE A 413 -29.10 -25.62 19.33
C ILE A 413 -30.31 -24.77 19.67
N LEU A 414 -31.05 -25.19 20.69
CA LEU A 414 -32.25 -24.53 21.15
C LEU A 414 -31.98 -23.87 22.50
N ILE A 415 -32.52 -22.66 22.68
CA ILE A 415 -32.64 -22.02 23.99
C ILE A 415 -34.13 -21.77 24.23
N ASP A 416 -34.67 -22.30 25.33
CA ASP A 416 -36.10 -22.30 25.64
C ASP A 416 -36.97 -22.75 24.43
N GLY A 417 -36.53 -23.82 23.76
CA GLY A 417 -37.18 -24.39 22.57
C GLY A 417 -37.06 -23.56 21.27
N LYS A 418 -36.24 -22.50 21.24
CA LYS A 418 -36.00 -21.68 20.04
C LYS A 418 -34.61 -21.89 19.48
N ASP A 419 -34.53 -22.20 18.19
CA ASP A 419 -33.27 -22.32 17.48
C ASP A 419 -32.51 -20.99 17.47
N VAL A 420 -31.27 -21.02 17.96
CA VAL A 420 -30.37 -19.86 18.00
C VAL A 420 -30.14 -19.25 16.61
N CYS A 421 -30.22 -20.06 15.55
CA CYS A 421 -30.07 -19.61 14.16
C CYS A 421 -31.30 -18.84 13.62
N GLN A 422 -32.46 -18.93 14.28
CA GLN A 422 -33.72 -18.28 13.89
C GLN A 422 -34.02 -16.97 14.64
N VAL A 423 -33.15 -16.59 15.58
CA VAL A 423 -33.28 -15.34 16.35
C VAL A 423 -32.18 -14.35 15.99
N THR A 424 -32.34 -13.07 16.34
CA THR A 424 -31.29 -12.08 16.10
C THR A 424 -30.13 -12.24 17.07
N GLN A 425 -28.88 -12.19 16.57
CA GLN A 425 -27.68 -12.32 17.41
C GLN A 425 -27.64 -11.31 18.55
N HIS A 426 -28.12 -10.09 18.30
CA HIS A 426 -28.15 -9.02 19.29
C HIS A 426 -29.08 -9.34 20.47
N SER A 427 -30.31 -9.83 20.20
CA SER A 427 -31.29 -10.16 21.25
C SER A 427 -30.88 -11.37 22.08
N LEU A 428 -30.22 -12.34 21.44
CA LEU A 428 -29.65 -13.52 22.09
C LEU A 428 -28.48 -13.15 23.02
N ARG A 429 -27.46 -12.45 22.49
CA ARG A 429 -26.22 -12.15 23.24
C ARG A 429 -26.42 -11.13 24.36
N ARG A 430 -27.40 -10.23 24.27
CA ARG A 430 -27.71 -9.27 25.35
C ARG A 430 -28.15 -9.96 26.65
N GLN A 431 -28.63 -11.19 26.55
CA GLN A 431 -29.12 -11.98 27.69
C GLN A 431 -28.12 -13.06 28.15
N MET A 432 -26.93 -13.11 27.55
CA MET A 432 -25.89 -14.09 27.89
C MET A 432 -24.63 -13.42 28.42
N GLY A 433 -24.09 -13.96 29.51
CA GLY A 433 -22.75 -13.64 29.99
C GLY A 433 -21.72 -14.61 29.43
N VAL A 434 -20.62 -14.11 28.87
CA VAL A 434 -19.48 -14.93 28.43
C VAL A 434 -18.20 -14.40 29.06
N VAL A 435 -17.49 -15.26 29.78
CA VAL A 435 -16.16 -14.97 30.31
C VAL A 435 -15.15 -15.84 29.55
N LEU A 436 -14.25 -15.19 28.82
CA LEU A 436 -13.23 -15.87 28.03
C LEU A 436 -12.05 -16.30 28.91
N GLN A 437 -11.32 -17.33 28.46
CA GLN A 437 -10.12 -17.82 29.13
C GLN A 437 -9.03 -16.76 29.25
N GLU A 438 -8.88 -15.92 28.22
CA GLU A 438 -8.02 -14.73 28.24
C GLU A 438 -8.91 -13.49 28.24
N PRO A 439 -9.11 -12.83 29.40
CA PRO A 439 -9.92 -11.62 29.46
C PRO A 439 -9.21 -10.48 28.72
N PHE A 440 -9.98 -9.69 27.98
CA PHE A 440 -9.50 -8.47 27.33
C PHE A 440 -10.10 -7.25 28.01
N LEU A 441 -9.25 -6.29 28.36
CA LEU A 441 -9.66 -4.99 28.90
C LEU A 441 -9.32 -3.90 27.89
N PHE A 442 -10.29 -3.01 27.66
CA PHE A 442 -10.07 -1.82 26.87
C PHE A 442 -9.20 -0.82 27.64
N SER A 443 -8.42 -0.02 26.91
CA SER A 443 -7.64 1.08 27.45
C SER A 443 -8.54 2.22 27.94
N SER A 444 -9.20 1.99 29.07
CA SER A 444 -10.10 2.91 29.77
C SER A 444 -10.01 2.66 31.28
N SER A 445 -10.85 3.34 32.06
CA SER A 445 -10.93 3.08 33.51
C SER A 445 -11.47 1.68 33.81
N VAL A 446 -11.18 1.16 35.00
CA VAL A 446 -11.76 -0.10 35.48
C VAL A 446 -13.28 -0.01 35.50
N ARG A 447 -13.82 1.13 35.93
CA ARG A 447 -15.25 1.40 35.99
C ARG A 447 -15.91 1.31 34.61
N ASP A 448 -15.28 1.87 33.58
CA ASP A 448 -15.81 1.82 32.21
C ASP A 448 -15.76 0.41 31.62
N ASN A 449 -14.73 -0.37 31.96
CA ASN A 449 -14.66 -1.78 31.55
C ASN A 449 -15.78 -2.61 32.19
N ILE A 450 -16.14 -2.37 33.45
CA ILE A 450 -17.28 -3.04 34.11
C ILE A 450 -18.61 -2.58 33.48
N ARG A 451 -18.76 -1.27 33.24
CA ARG A 451 -19.94 -0.67 32.59
C ARG A 451 -20.14 -1.12 31.13
N PHE A 452 -19.12 -1.69 30.50
CA PHE A 452 -19.17 -2.10 29.09
C PHE A 452 -20.34 -3.07 28.78
N GLY A 453 -20.73 -3.93 29.73
CA GLY A 453 -21.87 -4.84 29.56
C GLY A 453 -23.25 -4.16 29.60
N ARG A 454 -23.35 -2.99 30.25
CA ARG A 454 -24.58 -2.20 30.34
C ARG A 454 -24.23 -0.71 30.50
N LEU A 455 -24.21 0.01 29.37
CA LEU A 455 -23.70 1.38 29.28
C LEU A 455 -24.47 2.40 30.14
N ASP A 456 -25.72 2.12 30.45
CA ASP A 456 -26.63 2.92 31.27
C ASP A 456 -26.56 2.59 32.78
N ALA A 457 -25.69 1.66 33.20
CA ALA A 457 -25.53 1.32 34.61
C ALA A 457 -24.94 2.49 35.45
N SER A 458 -25.55 2.78 36.60
CA SER A 458 -25.08 3.82 37.52
C SER A 458 -23.72 3.46 38.13
N ASP A 459 -23.04 4.45 38.71
CA ASP A 459 -21.77 4.20 39.41
C ASP A 459 -21.96 3.23 40.60
N GLU A 460 -23.09 3.35 41.31
CA GLU A 460 -23.42 2.47 42.43
C GLU A 460 -23.67 1.03 42.00
N GLU A 461 -24.35 0.83 40.86
CA GLU A 461 -24.58 -0.52 40.30
C GLU A 461 -23.28 -1.17 39.84
N VAL A 462 -22.37 -0.38 39.25
CA VAL A 462 -21.03 -0.85 38.85
C VAL A 462 -20.22 -1.27 40.09
N GLU A 463 -20.27 -0.49 41.16
CA GLU A 463 -19.59 -0.83 42.42
C GLU A 463 -20.21 -2.06 43.10
N ALA A 464 -21.54 -2.21 43.04
CA ALA A 464 -22.22 -3.40 43.56
C ALA A 464 -21.80 -4.67 42.79
N ALA A 465 -21.77 -4.60 41.45
CA ALA A 465 -21.31 -5.69 40.60
C ALA A 465 -19.84 -6.07 40.85
N ALA A 466 -18.98 -5.10 41.17
CA ALA A 466 -17.57 -5.35 41.48
C ALA A 466 -17.35 -6.03 42.86
N ARG A 467 -18.34 -5.98 43.76
CA ARG A 467 -18.28 -6.60 45.09
C ARG A 467 -18.89 -8.01 45.14
N ALA A 468 -19.82 -8.30 44.23
CA ALA A 468 -20.43 -9.61 44.04
C ALA A 468 -19.39 -10.60 43.49
#